data_AF-A0A9Y2I8T7-F1
#
_entry.id   AF-A0A9Y2I8T7-F1
#
_cell.length_a   1.000
_cell.length_b   1.000
_cell.length_c   1.000
_cell.angle_alpha   90.00
_cell.angle_beta   90.00
_cell.angle_gamma   90.00
#
_symmetry.space_group_name_H-M   'P 1'
#
loop_
_entity.id
_entity.type
_entity.pdbx_description
1 polymer ?
#
loop_
_entity_poly.entity_id
_entity_poly.type
_entity_poly.pdbx_seq_one_letter_code
_entity_poly.pdbx_strand_id
1 'polypeptide(L)'
;MSTITEFVDVHAPVSAAYNQWTQFESFPRFMDGVEEVRQVDDTHTHWKIAMGGVTREFDATITEQHPDERVAWASDSGPKHAGVITFHRLDDKTTRVTAQMDLDPDGFAEAAADKLGILDRRVKEDMQRFKTFIEHRDGRETGAWRGDVAPPPQH
;
A
#
# COMPACT_ATOMS: atom_id res chain seq x y z
N MET A 1 9.07 -16.43 -2.39
CA MET A 1 8.91 -14.98 -2.53
C MET A 1 8.81 -14.67 -4.00
N SER A 2 7.71 -14.05 -4.40
CA SER A 2 7.46 -13.57 -5.75
C SER A 2 7.29 -12.05 -5.69
N THR A 3 7.85 -11.36 -6.68
CA THR A 3 7.80 -9.90 -6.75
C THR A 3 6.69 -9.46 -7.71
N ILE A 4 5.89 -8.49 -7.28
CA ILE A 4 4.90 -7.78 -8.10
C ILE A 4 5.31 -6.32 -8.18
N THR A 5 5.22 -5.72 -9.36
CA THR A 5 5.48 -4.29 -9.56
C THR A 5 4.40 -3.70 -10.44
N GLU A 6 3.65 -2.74 -9.90
CA GLU A 6 2.57 -2.04 -10.58
C GLU A 6 2.69 -0.54 -10.32
N PHE A 7 2.18 0.28 -11.24
CA PHE A 7 2.18 1.72 -11.07
C PHE A 7 0.95 2.38 -11.64
N VAL A 8 0.68 3.58 -11.16
CA VAL A 8 -0.36 4.45 -11.70
C VAL A 8 0.08 5.90 -11.66
N ASP A 9 -0.32 6.66 -12.67
CA ASP A 9 -0.13 8.11 -12.69
C ASP A 9 -1.42 8.77 -12.19
N VAL A 10 -1.33 9.50 -11.08
CA VAL A 10 -2.46 10.20 -10.45
C VAL A 10 -2.39 11.70 -10.73
N HIS A 11 -3.54 12.32 -11.00
CA HIS A 11 -3.67 13.77 -11.14
C HIS A 11 -3.76 14.44 -9.76
N ALA A 12 -2.68 14.35 -9.00
CA ALA A 12 -2.48 15.08 -7.75
C ALA A 12 -1.00 15.49 -7.60
N PRO A 13 -0.72 16.64 -6.95
CA PRO A 13 0.64 16.97 -6.52
C PRO A 13 1.22 15.86 -5.64
N VAL A 14 2.54 15.64 -5.70
CA VAL A 14 3.22 14.56 -4.96
C VAL A 14 2.90 14.59 -3.47
N SER A 15 2.85 15.79 -2.89
CA SER A 15 2.53 16.00 -1.49
C SER A 15 1.14 15.53 -1.11
N ALA A 16 0.14 15.70 -1.98
CA ALA A 16 -1.20 15.22 -1.73
C ALA A 16 -1.32 13.71 -1.93
N ALA A 17 -0.65 13.16 -2.95
CA ALA A 17 -0.60 11.71 -3.20
C ALA A 17 0.01 10.97 -2.01
N TYR A 18 1.16 11.43 -1.53
CA TYR A 18 1.81 10.89 -0.34
C TYR A 18 0.93 11.03 0.91
N ASN A 19 0.40 12.24 1.16
CA ASN A 19 -0.45 12.49 2.32
C ASN A 19 -1.64 11.54 2.37
N GLN A 20 -2.33 11.37 1.24
CA GLN A 20 -3.47 10.48 1.16
C GLN A 20 -3.07 9.01 1.34
N TRP A 21 -1.95 8.58 0.77
CA TRP A 21 -1.47 7.22 0.94
C TRP A 21 -1.13 6.90 2.40
N THR A 22 -0.60 7.85 3.15
CA THR A 22 -0.27 7.66 4.58
C THR A 22 -1.49 7.71 5.50
N GLN A 23 -2.69 7.97 4.98
CA GLN A 23 -3.94 7.78 5.73
C GLN A 23 -4.38 6.31 5.66
N PHE A 24 -3.65 5.39 6.30
CA PHE A 24 -3.86 3.95 6.18
C PHE A 24 -5.30 3.51 6.50
N GLU A 25 -5.93 4.13 7.49
CA GLU A 25 -7.33 3.83 7.87
C GLU A 25 -8.36 4.19 6.78
N SER A 26 -7.94 4.89 5.71
CA SER A 26 -8.77 5.16 4.53
C SER A 26 -8.75 4.02 3.51
N PHE A 27 -7.85 3.05 3.63
CA PHE A 27 -7.65 1.99 2.63
C PHE A 27 -8.89 1.14 2.37
N PRO A 28 -9.73 0.77 3.37
CA PRO A 28 -10.98 0.06 3.12
C PRO A 28 -11.96 0.79 2.18
N ARG A 29 -11.78 2.10 1.95
CA ARG A 29 -12.64 2.88 1.05
C ARG A 29 -12.31 2.68 -0.41
N PHE A 30 -11.13 2.16 -0.74
CA PHE A 30 -10.68 2.02 -2.11
C PHE A 30 -9.94 0.70 -2.41
N MET A 31 -9.41 -0.03 -1.42
CA MET A 31 -8.79 -1.33 -1.66
C MET A 31 -9.83 -2.46 -1.54
N ASP A 32 -9.88 -3.34 -2.53
CA ASP A 32 -10.78 -4.50 -2.48
C ASP A 32 -10.25 -5.56 -1.51
N GLY A 33 -11.12 -6.08 -0.67
CA GLY A 33 -10.76 -7.10 0.31
C GLY A 33 -10.00 -6.57 1.54
N VAL A 34 -9.78 -5.26 1.68
CA VAL A 34 -9.35 -4.67 2.96
C VAL A 34 -10.60 -4.25 3.74
N GLU A 35 -10.84 -4.87 4.89
CA GLU A 35 -11.99 -4.53 5.74
C GLU A 35 -11.64 -3.41 6.73
N GLU A 36 -10.46 -3.48 7.32
CA GLU A 36 -9.98 -2.50 8.31
C GLU A 36 -8.46 -2.39 8.23
N VAL A 37 -7.96 -1.17 8.42
CA VAL A 37 -6.58 -0.92 8.80
C VAL A 37 -6.62 -0.01 10.01
N ARG A 38 -5.92 -0.40 11.07
CA ARG A 38 -5.80 0.38 12.30
C ARG A 38 -4.34 0.73 12.53
N GLN A 39 -4.05 2.01 12.67
CA GLN A 39 -2.72 2.47 13.05
C GLN A 39 -2.57 2.30 14.56
N VAL A 40 -1.64 1.44 14.98
CA VAL A 40 -1.42 1.12 16.41
C VAL A 40 -0.51 2.17 17.05
N ASP A 41 0.50 2.59 16.31
CA ASP A 41 1.40 3.71 16.64
C ASP A 41 2.01 4.28 15.34
N ASP A 42 3.06 5.10 15.46
CA ASP A 42 3.70 5.77 14.32
C ASP A 42 4.22 4.80 13.25
N THR A 43 4.60 3.57 13.61
CA THR A 43 5.23 2.61 12.68
C THR A 43 4.49 1.29 12.58
N HIS A 44 3.54 0.96 13.45
CA HIS A 44 2.86 -0.33 13.44
C HIS A 44 1.41 -0.20 12.99
N THR A 45 1.00 -1.12 12.11
CA THR A 45 -0.35 -1.21 11.57
C THR A 45 -0.92 -2.60 11.77
N HIS A 46 -2.19 -2.67 12.14
CA HIS A 46 -2.96 -3.90 12.21
C HIS A 46 -3.97 -3.94 11.05
N TRP A 47 -3.99 -5.04 10.33
CA TRP A 47 -4.79 -5.21 9.11
C TRP A 47 -5.79 -6.34 9.26
N LYS A 48 -6.99 -6.09 8.76
CA LYS A 48 -8.02 -7.10 8.58
C LYS A 48 -8.44 -7.14 7.11
N ILE A 49 -8.23 -8.29 6.48
CA ILE A 49 -8.53 -8.51 5.06
C ILE A 49 -9.51 -9.68 4.88
N ALA A 50 -10.36 -9.59 3.86
CA ALA A 50 -11.27 -10.64 3.44
C ALA A 50 -10.98 -11.02 1.99
N MET A 51 -10.52 -12.26 1.78
CA MET A 51 -10.21 -12.80 0.46
C MET A 51 -10.93 -14.13 0.27
N GLY A 52 -11.78 -14.21 -0.77
CA GLY A 52 -12.47 -15.47 -1.10
C GLY A 52 -13.40 -15.99 -0.01
N GLY A 53 -13.96 -15.11 0.84
CA GLY A 53 -14.81 -15.48 1.97
C GLY A 53 -14.05 -15.88 3.24
N VAL A 54 -12.71 -15.85 3.22
CA VAL A 54 -11.85 -16.07 4.38
C VAL A 54 -11.33 -14.74 4.89
N THR A 55 -11.58 -14.45 6.16
CA THR A 55 -11.01 -13.30 6.86
C THR A 55 -9.65 -13.67 7.44
N ARG A 56 -8.67 -12.79 7.28
CA ARG A 56 -7.32 -12.93 7.83
C ARG A 56 -6.90 -11.61 8.45
N GLU A 57 -6.11 -11.72 9.51
CA GLU A 57 -5.54 -10.57 10.22
C GLU A 57 -4.03 -10.71 10.26
N PHE A 58 -3.33 -9.59 10.14
CA PHE A 58 -1.88 -9.54 10.26
C PHE A 58 -1.43 -8.16 10.74
N ASP A 59 -0.23 -8.13 11.31
CA ASP A 59 0.44 -6.91 11.72
C ASP A 59 1.60 -6.63 10.75
N ALA A 60 1.86 -5.35 10.50
CA ALA A 60 2.96 -4.89 9.68
C ALA A 60 3.63 -3.66 10.28
N THR A 61 4.95 -3.63 10.15
CA THR A 61 5.81 -2.53 10.56
C THR A 61 6.23 -1.72 9.33
N ILE A 62 6.05 -0.40 9.41
CA ILE A 62 6.62 0.58 8.49
C ILE A 62 8.11 0.64 8.79
N THR A 63 8.91 0.11 7.88
CA THR A 63 10.37 0.01 8.04
C THR A 63 11.10 1.24 7.55
N GLU A 64 10.47 2.02 6.67
CA GLU A 64 11.04 3.23 6.13
C GLU A 64 9.94 4.16 5.63
N GLN A 65 10.07 5.45 5.90
CA GLN A 65 9.07 6.42 5.48
C GLN A 65 9.71 7.79 5.29
N HIS A 66 9.70 8.30 4.06
CA HIS A 66 10.20 9.62 3.72
C HIS A 66 9.09 10.40 3.01
N PRO A 67 8.71 11.58 3.53
CA PRO A 67 7.71 12.45 2.91
C PRO A 67 7.95 12.65 1.42
N ASP A 68 6.89 12.48 0.63
CA ASP A 68 6.85 12.71 -0.82
C ASP A 68 7.75 11.77 -1.66
N GLU A 69 8.41 10.80 -1.02
CA GLU A 69 9.36 9.90 -1.69
C GLU A 69 8.94 8.44 -1.59
N ARG A 70 8.76 7.90 -0.37
CA ARG A 70 8.46 6.48 -0.18
C ARG A 70 7.84 6.10 1.16
N VAL A 71 7.19 4.95 1.16
CA VAL A 71 6.72 4.21 2.35
C VAL A 71 7.05 2.73 2.14
N ALA A 72 7.88 2.13 2.99
CA ALA A 72 8.22 0.72 2.97
C ALA A 72 7.71 0.02 4.23
N TRP A 73 7.34 -1.26 4.09
CA TRP A 73 6.84 -2.06 5.20
C TRP A 73 7.25 -3.53 5.07
N ALA A 74 7.17 -4.24 6.19
CA ALA A 74 7.29 -5.68 6.27
C ALA A 74 6.24 -6.25 7.22
N SER A 75 5.76 -7.45 6.96
CA SER A 75 4.84 -8.13 7.87
C SER A 75 5.54 -8.69 9.09
N ASP A 76 4.93 -8.49 10.26
CA ASP A 76 5.37 -9.03 11.54
C ASP A 76 4.70 -10.37 11.84
N SER A 77 3.46 -10.52 11.37
CA SER A 77 2.64 -11.70 11.55
C SER A 77 1.86 -12.04 10.27
N GLY A 78 1.19 -13.20 10.24
CA GLY A 78 0.45 -13.65 9.07
C GLY A 78 1.33 -14.03 7.87
N PRO A 79 0.81 -13.91 6.63
CA PRO A 79 1.56 -14.21 5.42
C PRO A 79 2.82 -13.36 5.29
N LYS A 80 3.96 -13.97 4.95
CA LYS A 80 5.20 -13.21 4.74
C LYS A 80 5.08 -12.32 3.51
N HIS A 81 5.23 -11.03 3.73
CA HIS A 81 5.33 -10.04 2.67
C HIS A 81 6.09 -8.80 3.11
N ALA A 82 6.61 -8.08 2.14
CA ALA A 82 7.18 -6.76 2.28
C ALA A 82 6.84 -5.95 1.04
N GLY A 83 6.93 -4.64 1.14
CA GLY A 83 6.74 -3.79 -0.03
C GLY A 83 7.26 -2.40 0.17
N VAL A 84 7.26 -1.66 -0.94
CA VAL A 84 7.55 -0.25 -0.97
C VAL A 84 6.60 0.42 -1.95
N ILE A 85 6.08 1.56 -1.53
CA ILE A 85 5.38 2.52 -2.37
C ILE A 85 6.32 3.69 -2.60
N THR A 86 6.56 4.04 -3.85
CA THR A 86 7.34 5.24 -4.20
C THR A 86 6.46 6.26 -4.90
N PHE A 87 6.79 7.53 -4.68
CA PHE A 87 6.11 8.69 -5.25
C PHE A 87 7.11 9.46 -6.08
N HIS A 88 6.82 9.60 -7.37
CA HIS A 88 7.67 10.33 -8.30
C HIS A 88 6.87 11.45 -8.95
N ARG A 89 7.24 12.69 -8.69
CA ARG A 89 6.67 13.86 -9.36
C ARG A 89 6.91 13.80 -10.86
N LEU A 90 5.86 13.79 -11.67
CA LEU A 90 5.97 13.88 -13.13
C LEU A 90 5.86 15.34 -13.58
N ASP A 91 4.95 16.10 -12.97
CA ASP A 91 4.80 17.56 -13.13
C ASP A 91 4.17 18.16 -11.86
N ASP A 92 3.70 19.42 -11.90
CA ASP A 92 3.12 20.12 -10.74
C ASP A 92 1.80 19.51 -10.23
N LYS A 93 1.10 18.76 -11.08
CA LYS A 93 -0.23 18.20 -10.84
C LYS A 93 -0.31 16.70 -11.05
N THR A 94 0.77 16.06 -11.49
CA THR A 94 0.80 14.64 -11.80
C THR A 94 1.92 13.94 -11.04
N THR A 95 1.59 12.83 -10.39
CA THR A 95 2.51 11.99 -9.63
C THR A 95 2.40 10.54 -10.08
N ARG A 96 3.53 9.88 -10.31
CA ARG A 96 3.59 8.43 -10.45
C ARG A 96 3.69 7.79 -9.08
N VAL A 97 2.76 6.88 -8.79
CA VAL A 97 2.79 6.04 -7.59
C VAL A 97 3.11 4.63 -8.03
N THR A 98 4.20 4.06 -7.52
CA THR A 98 4.64 2.71 -7.85
C THR A 98 4.60 1.84 -6.61
N ALA A 99 3.93 0.69 -6.72
CA ALA A 99 3.96 -0.35 -5.73
C ALA A 99 4.91 -1.46 -6.17
N GLN A 100 5.86 -1.81 -5.31
CA GLN A 100 6.69 -2.99 -5.46
C GLN A 100 6.51 -3.85 -4.21
N MET A 101 6.12 -5.11 -4.37
CA MET A 101 5.80 -6.01 -3.27
C MET A 101 6.49 -7.35 -3.47
N ASP A 102 7.10 -7.85 -2.40
CA ASP A 102 7.55 -9.23 -2.30
C ASP A 102 6.58 -9.99 -1.39
N LEU A 103 5.98 -11.05 -1.91
CA LEU A 103 4.95 -11.80 -1.20
C LEU A 103 5.18 -13.31 -1.33
N ASP A 104 4.70 -14.03 -0.33
CA ASP A 104 4.51 -15.47 -0.39
C ASP A 104 3.12 -15.80 -0.98
N PRO A 105 3.02 -16.23 -2.25
CA PRO A 105 1.72 -16.49 -2.88
C PRO A 105 0.92 -17.61 -2.20
N ASP A 106 1.59 -18.57 -1.56
CA ASP A 106 0.93 -19.62 -0.78
C ASP A 106 0.31 -19.08 0.50
N GLY A 107 0.87 -18.00 1.04
CA GLY A 107 0.36 -17.29 2.19
C GLY A 107 -0.90 -16.47 1.91
N PHE A 108 -1.21 -16.09 0.66
CA PHE A 108 -2.34 -15.21 0.33
C PHE A 108 -3.48 -15.88 -0.44
N ALA A 109 -3.20 -16.85 -1.31
CA ALA A 109 -4.21 -17.50 -2.15
C ALA A 109 -4.30 -19.01 -1.89
N GLU A 110 -5.50 -19.49 -1.61
CA GLU A 110 -5.78 -20.93 -1.47
C GLU A 110 -6.05 -21.57 -2.85
N ALA A 111 -5.46 -22.75 -3.07
CA ALA A 111 -5.87 -23.74 -4.08
C ALA A 111 -5.92 -23.37 -5.58
N ALA A 112 -5.43 -22.20 -6.02
CA ALA A 112 -5.33 -21.85 -7.45
C ALA A 112 -3.97 -22.22 -8.07
N ALA A 113 -3.96 -22.58 -9.36
CA ALA A 113 -2.73 -22.85 -10.12
C ALA A 113 -1.99 -21.57 -10.54
N ASP A 114 -2.70 -20.45 -10.72
CA ASP A 114 -2.15 -19.15 -11.13
C ASP A 114 -2.28 -18.10 -10.01
N LYS A 115 -1.68 -18.38 -8.85
CA LYS A 115 -1.76 -17.48 -7.68
C LYS A 115 -1.12 -16.13 -7.96
N LEU A 116 0.03 -16.12 -8.63
CA LEU A 116 0.79 -14.90 -8.89
C LEU A 116 0.03 -13.95 -9.82
N GLY A 117 -0.56 -14.45 -10.91
CA GLY A 117 -1.36 -13.62 -11.82
C GLY A 117 -2.61 -13.03 -11.15
N ILE A 118 -3.21 -13.75 -10.20
CA ILE A 118 -4.34 -13.22 -9.41
C ILE A 118 -3.90 -12.10 -8.48
N LEU A 119 -2.76 -12.27 -7.79
CA LEU A 119 -2.24 -11.25 -6.87
C LEU A 119 -1.77 -10.01 -7.62
N ASP A 120 -1.07 -10.19 -8.75
CA ASP A 120 -0.66 -9.10 -9.64
C ASP A 120 -1.85 -8.24 -10.09
N ARG A 121 -2.90 -8.90 -10.58
CA ARG A 121 -4.13 -8.23 -10.97
C ARG A 121 -4.82 -7.50 -9.82
N ARG A 122 -4.84 -8.08 -8.61
CA ARG A 122 -5.41 -7.42 -7.43
C ARG A 122 -4.64 -6.13 -7.09
N VAL A 123 -3.31 -6.20 -6.99
CA VAL A 123 -2.46 -5.03 -6.72
C VAL A 123 -2.69 -3.95 -7.77
N LYS A 124 -2.71 -4.33 -9.05
CA LYS A 124 -3.01 -3.42 -10.15
C LYS A 124 -4.37 -2.73 -10.00
N GLU A 125 -5.40 -3.50 -9.70
CA GLU A 125 -6.75 -2.96 -9.50
C GLU A 125 -6.81 -2.02 -8.29
N ASP A 126 -6.12 -2.34 -7.17
CA ASP A 126 -6.03 -1.46 -6.00
C ASP A 126 -5.31 -0.14 -6.31
N MET A 127 -4.24 -0.18 -7.12
CA MET A 127 -3.57 1.04 -7.58
C MET A 127 -4.51 1.92 -8.43
N GLN A 128 -5.32 1.32 -9.30
CA GLN A 128 -6.34 2.04 -10.07
C GLN A 128 -7.45 2.62 -9.18
N ARG A 129 -7.86 1.90 -8.13
CA ARG A 129 -8.83 2.41 -7.16
C ARG A 129 -8.26 3.55 -6.32
N PHE A 130 -6.98 3.50 -5.95
CA PHE A 130 -6.30 4.62 -5.30
C PHE A 130 -6.29 5.87 -6.19
N LYS A 131 -5.90 5.74 -7.46
CA LYS A 131 -5.96 6.82 -8.46
C LYS A 131 -7.36 7.44 -8.49
N THR A 132 -8.37 6.59 -8.65
CA THR A 132 -9.77 7.03 -8.71
C THR A 132 -10.14 7.78 -7.43
N PHE A 133 -9.80 7.24 -6.26
CA PHE A 133 -10.15 7.81 -4.96
C PHE A 133 -9.57 9.21 -4.73
N ILE A 134 -8.30 9.42 -5.07
CA ILE A 134 -7.65 10.72 -4.88
C ILE A 134 -8.09 11.75 -5.93
N GLU A 135 -8.29 11.32 -7.18
CA GLU A 135 -8.72 12.21 -8.27
C GLU A 135 -10.17 12.68 -8.11
N HIS A 136 -11.06 11.85 -7.55
CA HIS A 136 -12.45 12.24 -7.24
C HIS A 136 -12.55 13.37 -6.21
N ARG A 137 -11.46 13.69 -5.51
CA ARG A 137 -11.38 14.77 -4.52
C ARG A 137 -10.63 15.99 -5.05
N ASP A 138 -10.51 16.12 -6.37
CA ASP A 138 -9.67 17.12 -7.03
C ASP A 138 -8.21 17.07 -6.54
N GLY A 139 -7.71 15.88 -6.20
CA GLY A 139 -6.36 15.68 -5.69
C GLY A 139 -6.14 16.16 -4.26
N ARG A 140 -7.20 16.36 -3.46
CA ARG A 140 -7.09 16.74 -2.04
C ARG A 140 -7.01 15.52 -1.12
N GLU A 141 -6.03 15.52 -0.23
CA GLU A 141 -5.86 14.54 0.83
C GLU A 141 -6.91 14.67 1.94
N THR A 142 -7.10 13.59 2.70
CA THR A 142 -7.96 13.55 3.89
C THR A 142 -7.24 13.87 5.20
N GLY A 143 -5.91 13.86 5.18
CA GLY A 143 -5.05 14.12 6.32
C GLY A 143 -3.59 14.12 5.88
N ALA A 144 -2.69 14.50 6.78
CA ALA A 144 -1.28 14.66 6.47
C ALA A 144 -0.41 14.09 7.60
N TRP A 145 0.11 12.88 7.41
CA TRP A 145 1.20 12.36 8.23
C TRP A 145 2.53 12.68 7.54
N ARG A 146 3.52 13.16 8.29
CA ARG A 146 4.79 13.70 7.77
C ARG A 146 6.00 13.32 8.62
N GLY A 147 5.90 12.28 9.44
CA GLY A 147 7.04 11.77 10.19
C GLY A 147 8.10 11.20 9.24
N ASP A 148 9.30 11.00 9.76
CA ASP A 148 10.36 10.29 9.05
C ASP A 148 10.68 9.01 9.82
N VAL A 149 10.72 7.89 9.11
CA VAL A 149 11.11 6.59 9.66
C VAL A 149 12.35 6.17 8.88
N ALA A 150 13.51 6.19 9.55
CA ALA A 150 14.76 5.75 8.97
C ALA A 150 14.80 4.22 8.87
N PRO A 151 15.45 3.66 7.83
CA PRO A 151 15.59 2.23 7.69
C PRO A 151 16.35 1.63 8.90
N PRO A 152 16.04 0.37 9.30
CA PRO A 152 16.77 -0.28 10.38
C PRO A 152 18.27 -0.41 10.04
N PRO A 153 19.17 -0.35 11.05
CA PRO A 153 20.60 -0.50 10.81
C PRO A 153 20.91 -1.82 10.11
N GLN A 154 21.66 -1.76 9.00
CA GLN A 154 22.18 -2.95 8.34
C GLN A 154 23.37 -3.47 9.16
N HIS A 155 23.20 -4.58 9.86
CA HIS A 155 24.25 -5.28 10.61
C HIS A 155 24.95 -6.34 9.76
#